data_AF-A0A1V5LAE7-F1
#
_entry.id   AF-A0A1V5LAE7-F1
#
_cell.length_a   1.000
_cell.length_b   1.000
_cell.length_c   1.000
_cell.angle_alpha   90.00
_cell.angle_beta   90.00
_cell.angle_gamma   90.00
#
_symmetry.space_group_name_H-M   'P 1'
#
loop_
_entity.id
_entity.type
_entity.pdbx_description
1 polymer ?
#
loop_
_entity_poly.entity_id
_entity_poly.type
_entity_poly.pdbx_seq_one_letter_code
_entity_poly.pdbx_strand_id
1 'polypeptide(L)'
;MKNTVVLSLLLSMMSGQAFSAEEITFVADPWPPFAVSESSNQGISIDVAKKSLETQGYNISVKFIPWTRAIEGVKKGEYDITHEWISEEGEKTLLFSSSYAVNDVKFIKRKDDTFEYNGIESLKGKTVATIRGYAYGDDFLKNNDFKKEEASDFNTNIKNLLQRGWILLWMTKLS
;
A
#
# COMPACT_ATOMS: atom_id res chain seq x y z
N MET A 1 53.79 4.02 -31.91
CA MET A 1 53.65 4.87 -30.70
C MET A 1 52.36 5.68 -30.68
N LYS A 2 51.97 6.40 -31.75
CA LYS A 2 50.72 7.20 -31.76
C LYS A 2 49.44 6.36 -31.59
N ASN A 3 49.33 5.20 -32.23
CA ASN A 3 48.12 4.36 -32.16
C ASN A 3 47.96 3.63 -30.81
N THR A 4 49.08 3.34 -30.12
CA THR A 4 49.06 2.67 -28.81
C THR A 4 48.49 3.59 -27.73
N VAL A 5 48.79 4.90 -27.79
CA VAL A 5 48.25 5.90 -26.85
C VAL A 5 46.75 6.09 -27.04
N VAL A 6 46.26 6.08 -28.28
CA VAL A 6 44.82 6.21 -28.59
C VAL A 6 44.04 4.99 -28.10
N LEU A 7 44.59 3.78 -28.25
CA LEU A 7 43.96 2.55 -27.75
C LEU A 7 43.87 2.54 -26.21
N SER A 8 44.92 3.01 -25.53
CA SER A 8 44.92 3.12 -24.07
C SER A 8 43.94 4.17 -23.54
N LEU A 9 43.73 5.26 -24.29
CA LEU A 9 42.76 6.31 -23.93
C LEU A 9 41.30 5.85 -24.10
N LEU A 10 41.02 5.05 -25.14
CA LEU A 10 39.69 4.46 -25.38
C LEU A 10 39.34 3.40 -24.33
N LEU A 11 40.33 2.61 -23.87
CA LEU A 11 40.11 1.58 -22.86
C LEU A 11 39.87 2.17 -21.45
N SER A 12 40.39 3.36 -21.15
CA SER A 12 40.15 4.04 -19.86
C SER A 12 38.81 4.78 -19.78
N MET A 13 38.13 5.03 -20.91
CA MET A 13 36.79 5.63 -20.93
C MET A 13 35.68 4.59 -20.69
N MET A 14 35.96 3.30 -20.88
CA MET A 14 34.99 2.22 -20.66
C MET A 14 34.99 1.64 -19.24
N SER A 15 35.97 1.98 -18.40
CA SER A 15 36.14 1.41 -17.05
C SER A 15 35.48 2.23 -15.93
N GLY A 16 34.68 3.25 -16.25
CA GLY A 16 34.19 4.23 -15.27
C GLY A 16 32.68 4.32 -15.06
N GLN A 17 31.84 3.62 -15.83
CA GLN A 17 30.41 3.55 -15.50
C GLN A 17 30.21 2.48 -14.43
N ALA A 18 30.50 2.84 -13.19
CA ALA A 18 29.86 2.16 -12.07
C ALA A 18 28.35 2.34 -12.30
N PHE A 19 27.69 1.27 -12.73
CA PHE A 19 26.23 1.21 -12.82
C PHE A 19 25.73 1.36 -11.39
N SER A 20 25.54 2.61 -10.96
CA SER A 20 24.89 2.90 -9.70
C SER A 20 23.48 2.36 -9.85
N ALA A 21 23.19 1.26 -9.15
CA ALA A 21 21.86 0.71 -9.06
C ALA A 21 20.90 1.86 -8.72
N GLU A 22 19.97 2.14 -9.61
CA GLU A 22 19.00 3.21 -9.45
C GLU A 22 18.13 2.88 -8.22
N GLU A 23 17.99 3.83 -7.32
CA GLU A 23 17.24 3.65 -6.07
C GLU A 23 15.77 3.99 -6.30
N ILE A 24 14.91 3.00 -6.09
CA ILE A 24 13.45 3.11 -6.19
C ILE A 24 12.88 3.37 -4.79
N THR A 25 12.10 4.41 -4.63
CA THR A 25 11.41 4.74 -3.38
C THR A 25 10.04 4.07 -3.32
N PHE A 26 9.91 3.09 -2.44
CA PHE A 26 8.65 2.47 -2.06
C PHE A 26 8.05 3.19 -0.85
N VAL A 27 6.81 3.67 -0.97
CA VAL A 27 6.06 4.28 0.14
C VAL A 27 4.90 3.41 0.62
N ALA A 28 4.59 3.45 1.91
CA ALA A 28 3.49 2.70 2.51
C ALA A 28 3.01 3.33 3.82
N ASP A 29 1.74 3.12 4.18
CA ASP A 29 1.33 3.15 5.58
C ASP A 29 1.55 1.77 6.24
N PRO A 30 1.74 1.70 7.57
CA PRO A 30 1.83 0.41 8.24
C PRO A 30 0.52 -0.39 8.11
N TRP A 31 0.57 -1.47 7.34
CA TRP A 31 -0.53 -2.38 7.10
C TRP A 31 -0.08 -3.85 7.13
N PRO A 32 0.08 -4.46 8.32
CA PRO A 32 0.43 -5.87 8.43
C PRO A 32 -0.66 -6.78 7.82
N PRO A 33 -0.28 -7.88 7.13
CA PRO A 33 1.08 -8.39 6.90
C PRO A 33 1.73 -7.87 5.59
N PHE A 34 1.14 -6.86 4.93
CA PHE A 34 1.58 -6.35 3.62
C PHE A 34 2.74 -5.37 3.72
N ALA A 35 2.67 -4.44 4.68
CA ALA A 35 3.70 -3.47 4.97
C ALA A 35 3.87 -3.35 6.50
N VAL A 36 5.04 -3.70 7.01
CA VAL A 36 5.35 -3.71 8.44
C VAL A 36 6.54 -2.78 8.69
N SER A 37 6.28 -1.68 9.40
CA SER A 37 7.32 -0.74 9.81
C SER A 37 8.23 -1.35 10.89
N GLU A 38 9.49 -0.93 10.92
CA GLU A 38 10.44 -1.25 11.99
C GLU A 38 10.65 -2.76 12.24
N SER A 39 10.57 -3.56 11.17
CA SER A 39 10.75 -5.02 11.21
C SER A 39 11.78 -5.46 10.17
N SER A 40 12.52 -6.54 10.47
CA SER A 40 13.40 -7.19 9.50
C SER A 40 12.60 -7.84 8.36
N ASN A 41 11.39 -8.32 8.66
CA ASN A 41 10.40 -8.71 7.67
C ASN A 41 9.43 -7.53 7.48
N GLN A 42 9.60 -6.79 6.38
CA GLN A 42 8.81 -5.59 6.08
C GLN A 42 7.46 -5.90 5.44
N GLY A 43 7.10 -7.17 5.27
CA GLY A 43 5.80 -7.59 4.75
C GLY A 43 5.80 -7.95 3.27
N ILE A 44 4.76 -8.67 2.86
CA ILE A 44 4.73 -9.36 1.56
C ILE A 44 4.76 -8.39 0.36
N SER A 45 4.14 -7.21 0.45
CA SER A 45 4.13 -6.25 -0.66
C SER A 45 5.51 -5.67 -0.92
N ILE A 46 6.24 -5.34 0.16
CA ILE A 46 7.61 -4.84 0.08
C ILE A 46 8.55 -5.95 -0.40
N ASP A 47 8.40 -7.18 0.11
CA ASP A 47 9.24 -8.31 -0.29
C ASP A 47 9.08 -8.68 -1.77
N VAL A 48 7.84 -8.65 -2.29
CA VAL A 48 7.57 -8.89 -3.71
C VAL A 48 8.19 -7.80 -4.57
N ALA A 49 8.04 -6.53 -4.19
CA ALA A 49 8.65 -5.41 -4.91
C ALA A 49 10.17 -5.54 -4.94
N LYS A 50 10.81 -5.77 -3.78
CA LYS A 50 12.27 -5.92 -3.65
C LYS A 50 12.79 -7.03 -4.55
N LYS A 51 12.25 -8.25 -4.42
CA LYS A 51 12.72 -9.39 -5.20
C LYS A 51 12.51 -9.20 -6.71
N SER A 52 11.43 -8.53 -7.12
CA SER A 52 11.16 -8.29 -8.54
C SER A 52 12.12 -7.25 -9.14
N LEU A 53 12.44 -6.20 -8.41
CA LEU A 53 13.29 -5.11 -8.87
C LEU A 53 14.79 -5.40 -8.71
N GLU A 54 15.18 -6.19 -7.70
CA GLU A 54 16.55 -6.68 -7.51
C GLU A 54 17.02 -7.51 -8.72
N THR A 55 16.15 -8.33 -9.31
CA THR A 55 16.49 -9.11 -10.53
C THR A 55 16.83 -8.25 -11.74
N GLN A 56 16.48 -6.97 -11.70
CA GLN A 56 16.71 -5.98 -12.74
C GLN A 56 17.82 -4.97 -12.37
N GLY A 57 18.47 -5.15 -11.22
CA GLY A 57 19.58 -4.29 -10.78
C GLY A 57 19.16 -3.01 -10.05
N TYR A 58 17.91 -2.91 -9.61
CA TYR A 58 17.42 -1.80 -8.79
C TYR A 58 17.51 -2.10 -7.30
N ASN A 59 17.71 -1.06 -6.48
CA ASN A 59 17.61 -1.13 -5.03
C ASN A 59 16.34 -0.43 -4.55
N ILE A 60 15.69 -0.93 -3.49
CA ILE A 60 14.48 -0.29 -2.94
C ILE A 60 14.75 0.37 -1.59
N SER A 61 14.40 1.65 -1.50
CA SER A 61 14.29 2.44 -0.28
C SER A 61 12.84 2.43 0.20
N VAL A 62 12.58 2.06 1.46
CA VAL A 62 11.21 2.02 2.00
C VAL A 62 10.96 3.19 2.94
N LYS A 63 9.87 3.95 2.72
CA LYS A 63 9.44 5.03 3.62
C LYS A 63 8.01 4.78 4.11
N PHE A 64 7.82 4.81 5.42
CA PHE A 64 6.51 4.70 6.03
C PHE A 64 5.91 6.08 6.29
N ILE A 65 4.79 6.40 5.65
CA ILE A 65 4.10 7.69 5.72
C ILE A 65 2.57 7.50 5.70
N PRO A 66 1.76 8.47 6.15
CA PRO A 66 0.30 8.35 6.09
C PRO A 66 -0.21 8.04 4.69
N TRP A 67 -1.19 7.14 4.56
CA TRP A 67 -1.66 6.59 3.30
C TRP A 67 -2.01 7.64 2.24
N THR A 68 -2.79 8.66 2.62
CA THR A 68 -3.15 9.77 1.72
C THR A 68 -1.92 10.47 1.14
N ARG A 69 -0.82 10.56 1.89
CA ARG A 69 0.44 11.17 1.42
C ARG A 69 1.21 10.21 0.51
N ALA A 70 1.17 8.92 0.79
CA ALA A 70 1.80 7.90 -0.06
C ALA A 70 1.20 7.92 -1.46
N ILE A 71 -0.13 7.79 -1.57
CA ILE A 71 -0.80 7.69 -2.87
C ILE A 71 -0.69 8.98 -3.69
N GLU A 72 -0.84 10.14 -3.04
CA GLU A 72 -0.70 11.44 -3.71
C GLU A 72 0.74 11.73 -4.13
N GLY A 73 1.72 11.30 -3.35
CA GLY A 73 3.13 11.43 -3.72
C GLY A 73 3.50 10.58 -4.94
N VAL A 74 2.98 9.35 -5.02
CA VAL A 74 3.19 8.48 -6.20
C VAL A 74 2.52 9.09 -7.44
N LYS A 75 1.27 9.56 -7.35
CA LYS A 75 0.58 10.23 -8.47
C LYS A 75 1.34 11.45 -9.01
N LYS A 76 2.09 12.15 -8.15
CA LYS A 76 2.89 13.33 -8.50
C LYS A 76 4.32 13.00 -8.94
N GLY A 77 4.74 11.74 -8.88
CA GLY A 77 6.13 11.33 -9.13
C GLY A 77 7.11 11.77 -8.04
N GLU A 78 6.64 12.11 -6.84
CA GLU A 78 7.49 12.36 -5.67
C GLU A 78 8.07 11.07 -5.08
N TYR A 79 7.38 9.95 -5.31
CA TYR A 79 7.78 8.60 -4.96
C TYR A 79 7.50 7.66 -6.15
N ASP A 80 8.26 6.58 -6.25
CA ASP A 80 8.23 5.73 -7.43
C ASP A 80 7.11 4.71 -7.39
N ILE A 81 6.94 4.01 -6.26
CA ILE A 81 5.98 2.90 -6.14
C ILE A 81 5.31 2.85 -4.76
N THR A 82 4.10 2.28 -4.73
CA THR A 82 3.37 1.89 -3.52
C THR A 82 2.66 0.55 -3.76
N HIS A 83 2.16 -0.06 -2.69
CA HIS A 83 1.12 -1.07 -2.80
C HIS A 83 -0.23 -0.39 -2.93
N GLU A 84 -1.10 -0.86 -3.82
CA GLU A 84 -2.45 -0.32 -4.03
C GLU A 84 -3.34 -1.41 -4.65
N TRP A 85 -4.64 -1.30 -4.45
CA TRP A 85 -5.64 -2.14 -5.07
C TRP A 85 -5.97 -1.68 -6.49
N ILE A 86 -6.05 -2.64 -7.40
CA ILE A 86 -6.50 -2.37 -8.77
C ILE A 86 -7.96 -1.91 -8.71
N SER A 87 -8.24 -0.74 -9.26
CA SER A 87 -9.57 -0.16 -9.36
C SER A 87 -9.67 0.69 -10.63
N GLU A 88 -10.87 0.80 -11.19
CA GLU A 88 -11.11 1.61 -12.40
C GLU A 88 -10.74 3.09 -12.21
N GLU A 89 -10.85 3.62 -10.97
CA GLU A 89 -10.42 4.98 -10.66
C GLU A 89 -8.90 5.08 -10.57
N GLY A 90 -8.25 4.13 -9.91
CA GLY A 90 -6.80 4.06 -9.80
C GLY A 90 -6.12 4.02 -11.18
N GLU A 91 -6.62 3.19 -12.10
CA GLU A 91 -6.07 3.02 -13.45
C GLU A 91 -6.09 4.29 -14.29
N LYS A 92 -6.90 5.30 -13.93
CA LYS A 92 -6.89 6.62 -14.59
C LYS A 92 -5.66 7.46 -14.22
N THR A 93 -5.00 7.14 -13.11
CA THR A 93 -3.92 7.96 -12.53
C THR A 93 -2.65 7.19 -12.20
N LEU A 94 -2.69 5.86 -12.19
CA LEU A 94 -1.60 4.99 -11.78
C LEU A 94 -1.41 3.84 -12.79
N LEU A 95 -0.17 3.35 -12.87
CA LEU A 95 0.15 2.10 -13.55
C LEU A 95 0.22 0.97 -12.53
N PHE A 96 -0.46 -0.15 -12.82
CA PHE A 96 -0.46 -1.33 -11.96
C PHE A 96 0.43 -2.44 -12.54
N SER A 97 1.11 -3.16 -11.65
CA SER A 97 1.74 -4.43 -11.98
C SER A 97 0.70 -5.55 -12.08
N SER A 98 1.14 -6.75 -12.43
CA SER A 98 0.31 -7.94 -12.26
C SER A 98 -0.03 -8.15 -10.77
N SER A 99 -1.27 -8.56 -10.49
CA SER A 99 -1.73 -8.81 -9.13
C SER A 99 -0.89 -9.89 -8.44
N TYR A 100 -0.45 -9.62 -7.21
CA TYR A 100 0.32 -10.58 -6.39
C TYR A 100 -0.43 -11.06 -5.14
N ALA A 101 -1.61 -10.50 -4.85
CA ALA A 101 -2.45 -10.88 -3.72
C ALA A 101 -3.93 -10.58 -3.99
N VAL A 102 -4.81 -11.34 -3.34
CA VAL A 102 -6.25 -11.11 -3.29
C VAL A 102 -6.66 -10.93 -1.83
N ASN A 103 -7.49 -9.91 -1.57
CA ASN A 103 -7.98 -9.59 -0.24
C ASN A 103 -9.50 -9.57 -0.23
N ASP A 104 -10.07 -10.02 0.88
CA ASP A 104 -11.49 -9.85 1.17
C ASP A 104 -11.68 -8.69 2.14
N VAL A 105 -12.71 -7.91 1.90
CA VAL A 105 -13.22 -6.94 2.87
C VAL A 105 -14.11 -7.67 3.88
N LYS A 106 -13.83 -7.48 5.17
CA LYS A 106 -14.56 -8.06 6.31
C LYS A 106 -14.95 -6.96 7.29
N PHE A 107 -16.05 -7.17 8.02
CA PHE A 107 -16.43 -6.34 9.16
C PHE A 107 -15.89 -6.97 10.45
N ILE A 108 -15.21 -6.17 11.28
CA ILE A 108 -14.72 -6.56 12.59
C ILE A 108 -15.61 -5.91 13.65
N LYS A 109 -16.06 -6.73 14.59
CA LYS A 109 -16.82 -6.32 15.77
C LYS A 109 -16.12 -6.78 17.04
N ARG A 110 -16.56 -6.27 18.20
CA ARG A 110 -16.10 -6.80 19.48
C ARG A 110 -16.66 -8.21 19.69
N LYS A 111 -15.92 -9.03 20.44
CA LYS A 111 -16.32 -10.42 20.73
C LYS A 111 -17.64 -10.50 21.50
N ASP A 112 -17.96 -9.50 22.32
CA ASP A 112 -19.18 -9.41 23.11
C ASP A 112 -20.36 -8.77 22.34
N ASP A 113 -20.15 -8.32 21.10
CA ASP A 113 -21.20 -7.76 20.27
C ASP A 113 -21.97 -8.87 19.53
N THR A 114 -23.29 -8.89 19.72
CA THR A 114 -24.21 -9.86 19.11
C THR A 114 -24.57 -9.54 17.66
N PHE A 115 -24.15 -8.38 17.14
CA PHE A 115 -24.40 -7.98 15.75
C PHE A 115 -23.80 -8.99 14.76
N GLU A 116 -24.57 -9.49 13.81
CA GLU A 116 -24.06 -10.31 12.70
C GLU A 116 -24.25 -9.58 11.37
N TYR A 117 -23.22 -9.57 10.55
CA TYR A 117 -23.28 -8.98 9.22
C TYR A 117 -24.02 -9.93 8.26
N ASN A 118 -25.19 -9.52 7.77
CA ASN A 118 -25.99 -10.28 6.80
C ASN A 118 -26.35 -9.44 5.56
N GLY A 119 -25.46 -8.52 5.18
CA GLY A 119 -25.63 -7.60 4.06
C GLY A 119 -25.56 -6.13 4.49
N ILE A 120 -25.53 -5.22 3.52
CA ILE A 120 -25.38 -3.78 3.79
C ILE A 120 -26.50 -3.22 4.67
N GLU A 121 -27.73 -3.69 4.50
CA GLU A 121 -28.91 -3.30 5.29
C GLU A 121 -28.74 -3.58 6.80
N SER A 122 -27.96 -4.59 7.16
CA SER A 122 -27.68 -4.95 8.55
C SER A 122 -26.96 -3.85 9.32
N LEU A 123 -26.25 -2.98 8.60
CA LEU A 123 -25.48 -1.87 9.16
C LEU A 123 -26.37 -0.71 9.58
N LYS A 124 -27.68 -0.73 9.26
CA LYS A 124 -28.60 0.38 9.56
C LYS A 124 -28.52 0.81 11.02
N GLY A 125 -28.30 2.11 11.24
CA GLY A 125 -28.15 2.70 12.58
C GLY A 125 -26.83 2.36 13.30
N LYS A 126 -25.91 1.61 12.68
CA LYS A 126 -24.56 1.36 13.20
C LYS A 126 -23.62 2.48 12.80
N THR A 127 -22.48 2.54 13.51
CA THR A 127 -21.33 3.34 13.11
C THR A 127 -20.24 2.41 12.60
N VAL A 128 -19.87 2.59 11.33
CA VAL A 128 -18.81 1.85 10.65
C VAL A 128 -17.58 2.74 10.53
N ALA A 129 -16.49 2.29 11.12
CA ALA A 129 -15.19 2.92 11.07
C ALA A 129 -14.47 2.55 9.76
N THR A 130 -13.92 3.55 9.09
CA THR A 130 -13.24 3.49 7.80
C THR A 130 -11.88 4.18 7.89
N ILE A 131 -10.98 3.94 6.95
CA ILE A 131 -9.67 4.60 6.88
C ILE A 131 -9.73 5.62 5.75
N ARG A 132 -9.27 6.85 6.05
CA ARG A 132 -9.29 7.94 5.09
C ARG A 132 -8.47 7.60 3.85
N GLY A 133 -9.09 7.75 2.69
CA GLY A 133 -8.45 7.52 1.39
C GLY A 133 -8.28 6.04 1.01
N TYR A 134 -8.85 5.11 1.79
CA TYR A 134 -8.98 3.72 1.35
C TYR A 134 -10.14 3.60 0.36
N ALA A 135 -9.96 2.73 -0.63
CA ALA A 135 -11.02 2.39 -1.57
C ALA A 135 -12.08 1.51 -0.90
N TYR A 136 -13.34 1.88 -1.05
CA TYR A 136 -14.50 1.10 -0.62
C TYR A 136 -15.52 1.03 -1.76
N GLY A 137 -16.35 -0.01 -1.77
CA GLY A 137 -17.36 -0.18 -2.80
C GLY A 137 -18.38 0.96 -2.83
N ASP A 138 -18.85 1.33 -4.03
CA ASP A 138 -19.81 2.41 -4.26
C ASP A 138 -21.10 2.24 -3.45
N ASP A 139 -21.63 1.02 -3.38
CA ASP A 139 -22.83 0.70 -2.59
C ASP A 139 -22.64 1.04 -1.11
N PHE A 140 -21.44 0.79 -0.58
CA PHE A 140 -21.09 1.14 0.80
C PHE A 140 -20.95 2.65 0.97
N LEU A 141 -20.26 3.33 0.06
CA LEU A 141 -19.98 4.76 0.16
C LEU A 141 -21.25 5.62 0.01
N LYS A 142 -22.16 5.25 -0.90
CA LYS A 142 -23.37 6.02 -1.22
C LYS A 142 -24.56 5.75 -0.28
N ASN A 143 -24.52 4.69 0.53
CA ASN A 143 -25.60 4.35 1.45
C ASN A 143 -25.63 5.30 2.67
N ASN A 144 -26.79 5.86 3.01
CA ASN A 144 -26.94 6.82 4.13
C ASN A 144 -27.66 6.23 5.36
N ASP A 145 -27.99 4.94 5.36
CA ASP A 145 -28.71 4.27 6.45
C ASP A 145 -27.84 3.99 7.69
N PHE A 146 -26.53 4.15 7.56
CA PHE A 146 -25.56 3.95 8.63
C PHE A 146 -24.47 5.02 8.61
N LYS A 147 -23.89 5.29 9.78
CA LYS A 147 -22.87 6.31 9.92
C LYS A 147 -21.51 5.75 9.51
N LYS A 148 -20.79 6.46 8.66
CA LYS A 148 -19.38 6.20 8.34
C LYS A 148 -18.52 7.20 9.09
N GLU A 149 -17.53 6.72 9.83
CA GLU A 149 -16.56 7.54 10.56
C GLU A 149 -15.16 7.24 10.03
N GLU A 150 -14.44 8.27 9.59
CA GLU A 150 -13.10 8.12 9.05
C GLU A 150 -12.03 8.32 10.13
N ALA A 151 -11.07 7.40 10.19
CA ALA A 151 -9.84 7.56 10.94
C ALA A 151 -8.63 7.72 10.01
N SER A 152 -7.53 8.22 10.57
CA SER A 152 -6.25 8.37 9.87
C SER A 152 -5.53 7.05 9.58
N ASP A 153 -5.78 6.03 10.39
CA ASP A 153 -5.04 4.77 10.37
C ASP A 153 -5.82 3.64 11.06
N PHE A 154 -5.37 2.41 10.84
CA PHE A 154 -5.96 1.20 11.42
C PHE A 154 -5.96 1.19 12.94
N ASN A 155 -4.87 1.63 13.59
CA ASN A 155 -4.73 1.58 15.04
C ASN A 155 -5.76 2.47 15.74
N THR A 156 -6.04 3.64 15.14
CA THR A 156 -7.08 4.56 15.59
C THR A 156 -8.46 3.89 15.50
N ASN A 157 -8.72 3.15 14.42
CA ASN A 157 -9.96 2.39 14.26
C ASN A 157 -10.10 1.24 15.26
N ILE A 158 -9.02 0.53 15.59
CA ILE A 158 -9.03 -0.49 16.66
C ILE A 158 -9.37 0.14 18.02
N LYS A 159 -8.80 1.32 18.32
CA LYS A 159 -9.16 2.05 19.55
C LYS A 159 -10.64 2.42 19.58
N ASN A 160 -11.19 2.90 18.45
CA ASN A 160 -12.61 3.24 18.34
C ASN A 160 -13.52 2.00 18.49
N LEU A 161 -13.15 0.87 17.90
CA LEU A 161 -13.85 -0.41 18.08
C LEU A 161 -13.91 -0.80 19.57
N LEU A 162 -12.77 -0.76 20.26
CA LEU A 162 -12.67 -1.15 21.66
C LEU A 162 -13.42 -0.19 22.60
N GLN A 163 -13.26 1.13 22.40
CA GLN A 163 -13.78 2.15 23.32
C GLN A 163 -15.23 2.55 23.02
N ARG A 164 -15.63 2.57 21.74
CA ARG A 164 -16.93 3.11 21.30
C ARG A 164 -17.87 2.06 20.72
N GLY A 165 -17.38 0.84 20.46
CA GLY A 165 -18.18 -0.24 19.87
C GLY A 165 -18.53 -0.02 18.41
N TRP A 166 -17.70 0.74 17.70
CA TRP A 166 -17.85 0.91 16.26
C TRP A 166 -17.48 -0.39 15.54
N ILE A 167 -18.17 -0.70 14.45
CA ILE A 167 -17.80 -1.81 13.58
C ILE A 167 -16.67 -1.32 12.70
N LEU A 168 -15.57 -2.04 12.62
CA LEU A 168 -14.45 -1.68 11.75
C LEU A 168 -14.55 -2.41 10.42
N LEU A 169 -14.55 -1.67 9.31
CA LEU A 169 -14.34 -2.27 8.00
C LEU A 169 -12.85 -2.54 7.79
N TRP A 170 -12.46 -3.80 7.68
CA TRP A 170 -11.08 -4.25 7.60
C TRP A 170 -10.85 -5.24 6.47
N MET A 171 -9.62 -5.28 5.98
CA MET A 171 -9.23 -6.09 4.84
C MET A 171 -8.41 -7.28 5.35
N THR A 172 -8.85 -8.49 5.05
CA THR A 172 -8.16 -9.72 5.47
C THR A 172 -7.67 -10.49 4.25
N LYS A 173 -6.45 -11.04 4.35
CA LYS A 173 -5.91 -11.99 3.37
C LYS A 173 -6.75 -13.28 3.38
N LEU A 174 -7.16 -13.78 2.21
CA LEU A 174 -7.63 -15.16 2.09
C LEU A 174 -6.43 -16.12 2.04
N SER A 175 -6.54 -17.22 2.80
CA SER A 175 -5.62 -18.35 2.84
C SER A 175 -5.55 -19.09 1.50
#